data_AF-A0A087K3H1-F1
#
_entry.id   AF-A0A087K3H1-F1
#
_cell.length_a   1.000
_cell.length_b   1.000
_cell.length_c   1.000
_cell.angle_alpha   90.00
_cell.angle_beta   90.00
_cell.angle_gamma   90.00
#
_symmetry.space_group_name_H-M   'P 1'
#
loop_
_entity.id
_entity.type
_entity.pdbx_description
1 polymer ?
#
loop_
_entity_poly.entity_id
_entity_poly.type
_entity_poly.pdbx_seq_one_letter_code
_entity_poly.pdbx_strand_id
1 'polypeptide(L)'
;MHTRTAASAILLAATLTACSSSDPAPEKPAATSSAPALSKAQITEQCVNAVAAMLSERPADFAPETDSDPKPAECDAVPEDEYLDAYMDGLGQHNQEGIADLEQQIEDAAEQ
;
A
#
# COMPACT_ATOMS: atom_id res chain seq x y z
N MET A 1 -42.03 -9.99 6.18
CA MET A 1 -41.67 -9.78 7.61
C MET A 1 -40.16 -9.64 7.67
N HIS A 2 -39.68 -8.46 8.07
CA HIS A 2 -38.25 -8.19 8.22
C HIS A 2 -37.75 -8.82 9.53
N THR A 3 -36.76 -9.69 9.47
CA THR A 3 -36.07 -10.21 10.65
C THR A 3 -34.59 -9.84 10.58
N ARG A 4 -34.09 -9.44 11.75
CA ARG A 4 -32.97 -8.51 11.96
C ARG A 4 -31.60 -9.19 12.03
N THR A 5 -30.62 -8.43 11.58
CA THR A 5 -29.22 -8.25 12.00
C THR A 5 -28.77 -8.94 13.30
N ALA A 6 -27.64 -9.62 13.25
CA ALA A 6 -26.62 -9.64 14.31
C ALA A 6 -25.27 -10.17 13.76
N ALA A 7 -24.38 -9.27 13.35
CA ALA A 7 -22.98 -9.60 13.11
C ALA A 7 -22.21 -9.47 14.43
N SER A 8 -21.77 -10.60 14.97
CA SER A 8 -20.87 -10.67 16.12
C SER A 8 -19.44 -10.84 15.60
N ALA A 9 -18.58 -9.83 15.74
CA ALA A 9 -17.17 -9.94 15.37
C ALA A 9 -16.27 -9.29 16.43
N ILE A 10 -15.85 -10.13 17.38
CA ILE A 10 -14.53 -10.26 18.00
C ILE A 10 -13.75 -8.95 18.22
N LEU A 11 -13.82 -8.43 19.44
CA LEU A 11 -12.83 -7.51 20.00
C LEU A 11 -11.50 -8.26 20.21
N LEU A 12 -10.50 -8.04 19.37
CA LEU A 12 -9.12 -8.41 19.69
C LEU A 12 -8.56 -7.41 20.71
N ALA A 13 -8.74 -7.72 22.00
CA ALA A 13 -8.02 -7.07 23.08
C ALA A 13 -6.55 -7.56 23.06
N ALA A 14 -5.65 -6.75 22.49
CA ALA A 14 -4.22 -6.96 22.63
C ALA A 14 -3.78 -6.50 24.03
N THR A 15 -3.85 -7.40 25.01
CA THR A 15 -3.21 -7.22 26.32
C THR A 15 -1.73 -7.55 26.21
N LEU A 16 -0.87 -6.55 26.02
CA LEU A 16 0.54 -6.67 26.33
C LEU A 16 0.74 -6.22 27.78
N THR A 17 0.57 -7.18 28.68
CA THR A 17 0.93 -7.06 30.09
C THR A 17 2.41 -6.72 30.25
N ALA A 18 2.64 -5.74 31.12
CA ALA A 18 3.93 -5.24 31.56
C ALA A 18 4.91 -6.34 32.03
N CYS A 19 6.19 -6.19 31.70
CA CYS A 19 7.29 -6.71 32.50
C CYS A 19 8.62 -6.02 32.13
N SER A 20 8.93 -4.91 32.81
CA SER A 20 10.23 -4.77 33.48
C SER A 20 10.19 -3.58 34.42
N SER A 21 10.28 -3.92 35.69
CA SER A 21 10.53 -3.01 36.80
C SER A 21 12.03 -2.73 36.86
N SER A 22 12.41 -1.45 36.90
CA SER A 22 13.53 -0.89 37.69
C SER A 22 13.84 0.56 37.26
N ASP A 23 13.51 1.52 38.11
CA ASP A 23 14.18 2.83 38.22
C ASP A 23 15.24 2.74 39.35
N PRO A 24 16.37 3.49 39.37
CA PRO A 24 16.41 4.95 39.13
C PRO A 24 17.68 5.55 38.47
N ALA A 25 17.54 6.66 37.71
CA ALA A 25 18.35 7.90 37.74
C ALA A 25 18.12 8.78 36.48
N PRO A 26 18.05 10.13 36.56
CA PRO A 26 17.74 10.98 35.42
C PRO A 26 19.02 11.40 34.70
N GLU A 27 19.53 10.57 33.79
CA GLU A 27 20.37 11.06 32.70
C GLU A 27 19.45 11.36 31.51
N LYS A 28 19.27 12.65 31.22
CA LYS A 28 18.50 13.12 30.06
C LYS A 28 19.10 12.50 28.79
N PRO A 29 18.44 11.54 28.13
CA PRO A 29 18.91 11.08 26.84
C PRO A 29 18.62 12.23 25.86
N ALA A 30 19.60 12.60 25.04
CA ALA A 30 19.30 13.36 23.84
C ALA A 30 18.30 12.52 23.03
N ALA A 31 17.04 12.92 23.05
CA ALA A 31 16.01 12.31 22.22
C ALA A 31 16.30 12.72 20.77
N THR A 32 17.26 12.04 20.13
CA THR A 32 17.25 11.90 18.68
C THR A 32 16.01 11.06 18.39
N SER A 33 14.89 11.74 18.17
CA SER A 33 13.69 11.14 17.61
C SER A 33 14.04 10.78 16.16
N SER A 34 14.74 9.67 15.99
CA SER A 34 14.79 8.99 14.70
C SER A 34 13.35 8.55 14.44
N ALA A 35 12.70 9.16 13.44
CA ALA A 35 11.48 8.60 12.92
C ALA A 35 11.71 7.10 12.65
N PRO A 36 10.73 6.21 12.93
CA PRO A 36 10.89 4.80 12.62
C PRO A 36 11.25 4.67 11.14
N ALA A 37 12.44 4.14 10.86
CA ALA A 37 12.79 3.81 9.49
C ALA A 37 11.82 2.72 9.00
N LEU A 38 11.25 2.91 7.81
CA LEU A 38 10.42 1.91 7.19
C LEU A 38 11.25 0.63 6.96
N SER A 39 10.59 -0.52 7.12
CA SER A 39 11.18 -1.79 6.72
C SER A 39 11.33 -1.85 5.20
N LYS A 40 12.24 -2.69 4.71
CA LYS A 40 12.39 -2.96 3.28
C LYS A 40 11.06 -3.31 2.61
N ALA A 41 10.27 -4.19 3.23
CA ALA A 41 8.97 -4.60 2.71
C ALA A 41 8.00 -3.41 2.54
N GLN A 42 7.95 -2.51 3.53
CA GLN A 42 7.11 -1.30 3.45
C GLN A 42 7.59 -0.33 2.36
N ILE A 43 8.91 -0.23 2.14
CA ILE A 43 9.47 0.58 1.04
C ILE A 43 9.07 -0.01 -0.31
N THR A 44 9.23 -1.33 -0.49
CA THR A 44 8.82 -2.02 -1.72
C THR A 44 7.32 -1.85 -1.98
N GLU A 45 6.48 -2.04 -0.96
CA GLU A 45 5.03 -1.86 -1.07
C GLU A 45 4.64 -0.43 -1.45
N GLN A 46 5.30 0.60 -0.89
CA GLN A 46 5.06 1.98 -1.30
C GLN A 46 5.47 2.22 -2.75
N CYS A 47 6.59 1.64 -3.21
CA CYS A 47 7.01 1.74 -4.60
C CYS A 47 5.99 1.07 -5.55
N VAL A 48 5.52 -0.14 -5.23
CA VAL A 48 4.50 -0.87 -6.02
C VAL A 48 3.23 -0.03 -6.16
N ASN A 49 2.72 0.52 -5.04
CA ASN A 49 1.54 1.37 -5.05
C ASN A 49 1.76 2.66 -5.85
N ALA A 50 2.94 3.28 -5.74
CA ALA A 50 3.26 4.49 -6.50
C ALA A 50 3.35 4.22 -8.00
N VAL A 51 3.86 3.05 -8.41
CA VAL A 51 3.83 2.63 -9.82
C VAL A 51 2.39 2.46 -10.29
N ALA A 52 1.54 1.73 -9.54
CA ALA A 52 0.13 1.54 -9.92
C ALA A 52 -0.63 2.87 -10.07
N ALA A 53 -0.39 3.82 -9.16
CA ALA A 53 -0.97 5.15 -9.23
C ALA A 53 -0.49 5.92 -10.47
N MET A 54 0.82 5.95 -10.72
CA MET A 54 1.41 6.59 -11.90
C MET A 54 0.87 6.02 -13.21
N LEU A 55 0.68 4.69 -13.29
CA LEU A 55 0.09 4.03 -14.46
C LEU A 55 -1.37 4.45 -14.68
N SER A 56 -2.12 4.64 -13.60
CA SER A 56 -3.51 5.10 -13.65
C SER A 56 -3.66 6.57 -14.05
N GLU A 57 -2.59 7.36 -13.88
CA GLU A 57 -2.52 8.77 -14.27
C GLU A 57 -2.02 8.98 -15.71
N ARG A 58 -1.70 7.90 -16.43
CA ARG A 58 -1.27 8.00 -17.83
C ARG A 58 -2.35 8.71 -18.67
N PRO A 59 -1.95 9.65 -19.55
CA PRO A 59 -2.89 10.30 -20.42
C PRO A 59 -3.42 9.30 -21.47
N ALA A 60 -4.61 9.59 -22.01
CA ALA A 60 -5.26 8.71 -22.98
C ALA A 60 -4.47 8.52 -24.29
N ASP A 61 -3.56 9.43 -24.61
CA ASP A 61 -2.66 9.38 -25.77
C ASP A 61 -1.27 8.81 -25.47
N PHE A 62 -1.05 8.27 -24.26
CA PHE A 62 0.20 7.62 -23.89
C PHE A 62 0.55 6.48 -24.87
N ALA A 63 1.76 6.55 -25.43
CA ALA A 63 2.30 5.59 -26.37
C ALA A 63 3.62 5.00 -25.80
N PRO A 64 3.66 3.73 -25.38
CA PRO A 64 4.85 3.13 -24.73
C PRO A 64 6.10 3.06 -25.62
N GLU A 65 5.96 3.30 -26.92
CA GLU A 65 7.08 3.35 -27.88
C GLU A 65 7.80 4.71 -27.90
N THR A 66 7.13 5.77 -27.45
CA THR A 66 7.65 7.16 -27.51
C THR A 66 7.61 7.87 -26.16
N ASP A 67 6.75 7.41 -25.25
CA ASP A 67 6.61 7.92 -23.90
C ASP A 67 7.30 6.99 -22.90
N SER A 68 7.62 7.55 -21.75
CA SER A 68 8.27 6.83 -20.66
C SER A 68 7.60 7.17 -19.35
N ASP A 69 7.41 6.16 -18.52
CA ASP A 69 6.98 6.36 -17.15
C ASP A 69 8.16 6.84 -16.29
N PRO A 70 8.01 7.97 -15.57
CA PRO A 70 9.04 8.38 -14.62
C PRO A 70 9.08 7.41 -13.44
N LYS A 71 10.27 7.16 -12.91
CA LYS A 71 10.42 6.42 -11.65
C LYS A 71 9.77 7.24 -10.51
N PRO A 72 8.80 6.68 -9.75
CA PRO A 72 8.20 7.36 -8.61
C PRO A 72 9.23 7.60 -7.49
N ALA A 73 9.07 8.69 -6.72
CA ALA A 73 9.99 9.05 -5.64
C ALA A 73 10.01 8.01 -4.51
N GLU A 74 8.88 7.35 -4.27
CA GLU A 74 8.73 6.25 -3.32
C GLU A 74 9.63 5.05 -3.66
N CYS A 75 10.04 4.93 -4.93
CA CYS A 75 10.94 3.89 -5.42
C CYS A 75 12.43 4.26 -5.30
N ASP A 76 12.79 5.47 -4.85
CA ASP A 76 14.20 5.90 -4.78
C ASP A 76 15.03 5.06 -3.80
N ALA A 77 14.39 4.52 -2.77
CA ALA A 77 15.01 3.62 -1.79
C ALA A 77 14.97 2.14 -2.20
N VAL A 78 14.36 1.80 -3.34
CA VAL A 78 14.35 0.44 -3.91
C VAL A 78 15.60 0.25 -4.78
N PRO A 79 16.39 -0.82 -4.57
CA PRO A 79 17.51 -1.18 -5.44
C PRO A 79 17.10 -1.30 -6.91
N GLU A 80 17.99 -0.92 -7.84
CA GLU A 80 17.67 -0.93 -9.27
C GLU A 80 17.32 -2.33 -9.81
N ASP A 81 17.95 -3.38 -9.27
CA ASP A 81 17.66 -4.78 -9.60
C ASP A 81 16.29 -5.26 -9.09
N GLU A 82 15.76 -4.61 -8.04
CA GLU A 82 14.43 -4.90 -7.46
C GLU A 82 13.33 -3.99 -8.04
N TYR A 83 13.71 -2.89 -8.68
CA TYR A 83 12.74 -1.93 -9.23
C TYR A 83 11.90 -2.53 -10.35
N LEU A 84 12.47 -3.40 -11.20
CA LEU A 84 11.71 -4.05 -12.26
C LEU A 84 10.59 -4.92 -11.69
N ASP A 85 10.86 -5.67 -10.63
CA ASP A 85 9.85 -6.50 -9.97
C ASP A 85 8.74 -5.63 -9.35
N ALA A 86 9.12 -4.56 -8.64
CA ALA A 86 8.16 -3.61 -8.08
C ALA A 86 7.31 -2.92 -9.18
N TYR A 87 7.91 -2.64 -10.34
CA TYR A 87 7.20 -2.08 -11.48
C TYR A 87 6.19 -3.08 -12.07
N MET A 88 6.59 -4.35 -12.23
CA MET A 88 5.71 -5.40 -12.74
C MET A 88 4.55 -5.69 -11.79
N ASP A 89 4.79 -5.65 -10.47
CA ASP A 89 3.74 -5.79 -9.46
C ASP A 89 2.76 -4.62 -9.50
N GLY A 90 3.26 -3.38 -9.62
CA GLY A 90 2.42 -2.18 -9.75
C GLY A 90 1.57 -2.20 -11.03
N LEU A 91 2.14 -2.67 -12.15
CA LEU A 91 1.39 -2.90 -13.39
C LEU A 91 0.31 -3.97 -13.22
N GLY A 92 0.63 -5.06 -12.52
CA GLY A 92 -0.32 -6.10 -12.17
C GLY A 92 -1.49 -5.58 -11.34
N GLN A 93 -1.22 -4.70 -10.37
CA GLN A 93 -2.23 -4.04 -9.56
C GLN A 93 -3.14 -3.13 -10.40
N HIS A 94 -2.56 -2.23 -11.21
CA HIS A 94 -3.32 -1.35 -12.10
C HIS A 94 -4.27 -2.13 -13.03
N ASN A 95 -3.79 -3.24 -13.61
CA ASN A 95 -4.61 -4.07 -14.48
C ASN A 95 -5.77 -4.75 -13.74
N GLN A 96 -5.54 -5.21 -12.50
CA GLN A 96 -6.59 -5.82 -11.68
C GLN A 96 -7.69 -4.83 -11.32
N GLU A 97 -7.33 -3.58 -11.01
CA GLU A 97 -8.29 -2.50 -10.77
C GLU A 97 -9.17 -2.24 -12.01
N GLY A 98 -8.56 -2.21 -13.20
CA GLY A 98 -9.31 -2.07 -14.46
C GLY A 98 -10.24 -3.27 -14.76
N ILE A 99 -9.84 -4.49 -14.41
CA ILE A 99 -10.69 -5.68 -14.54
C ILE A 99 -11.89 -5.59 -13.60
N ALA A 100 -11.65 -5.26 -12.32
CA ALA A 100 -12.72 -5.16 -11.33
C ALA A 100 -13.75 -4.07 -11.70
N ASP A 101 -13.30 -2.93 -12.22
CA ASP A 101 -14.18 -1.88 -12.72
C ASP A 101 -15.04 -2.35 -13.90
N LEU A 102 -14.44 -3.09 -14.85
CA LEU A 102 -15.17 -3.67 -15.97
C LEU A 102 -16.21 -4.71 -15.52
N GLU A 103 -15.85 -5.58 -14.56
CA GLU A 103 -16.77 -6.57 -14.00
C GLU A 103 -18.00 -5.89 -13.36
N GLN A 104 -17.79 -4.83 -12.59
CA GLN A 104 -18.88 -4.04 -12.01
C GLN A 104 -19.80 -3.44 -13.08
N GLN A 105 -19.22 -2.87 -14.15
CA GLN A 105 -20.01 -2.29 -15.25
C GLN A 105 -20.89 -3.35 -15.95
N ILE A 106 -20.42 -4.60 -16.05
CA ILE A 106 -21.19 -5.71 -16.62
C ILE A 106 -22.34 -6.11 -15.70
N GLU A 107 -22.10 -6.21 -14.40
CA GLU A 107 -23.14 -6.52 -13.40
C GLU A 107 -24.25 -5.45 -13.42
N ASP A 108 -23.88 -4.17 -13.37
CA ASP A 108 -24.81 -3.03 -13.40
C ASP A 108 -25.65 -3.01 -14.71
N ALA A 109 -25.07 -3.46 -15.83
CA ALA A 109 -25.77 -3.54 -17.10
C ALA A 109 -26.72 -4.75 -17.18
N ALA A 110 -26.42 -5.84 -16.47
CA ALA A 110 -27.24 -7.06 -16.44
C ALA A 110 -28.45 -6.96 -15.49
N GLU A 111 -28.41 -6.06 -14.52
CA GLU A 111 -29.51 -5.77 -13.58
C GLU A 111 -30.57 -4.80 -14.13
N GLN A 112 -30.35 -4.20 -15.31
CA GLN A 112 -31.27 -3.29 -16.01
C GLN A 112 -32.19 -4.02 -16.98
#